data_AF-A0A418NF69-F1
#
_entry.id   AF-A0A418NF69-F1
#
_cell.length_a   1.000
_cell.length_b   1.000
_cell.length_c   1.000
_cell.angle_alpha   90.00
_cell.angle_beta   90.00
_cell.angle_gamma   90.00
#
_symmetry.space_group_name_H-M   'P 1'
#
loop_
_entity.id
_entity.type
_entity.pdbx_description
1 polymer ?
#
loop_
_entity_poly.entity_id
_entity_poly.type
_entity_poly.pdbx_seq_one_letter_code
_entity_poly.pdbx_strand_id
1 'polypeptide(L)'
;MSRAYPILLLSAVAACSGPSEAPSDPATVATSGKRDVPVEDVPAEVLAAAKAERDGFTIREAEAETRDGRSYYDIGGTLADGTEIEFDIMQDDGEWRVVEIQRDIILAETPVPVRDALADHDAAFTPARIIESVQADGIVIYELYGPDGDDPQGRKVEVKWDGESAELLTQEWKH
;
A
#
# COMPACT_ATOMS: atom_id res chain seq x y z
N MET A 1 75.37 -18.45 -34.18
CA MET A 1 74.42 -18.97 -33.17
C MET A 1 73.93 -17.81 -32.32
N SER A 2 72.71 -17.33 -32.57
CA SER A 2 71.88 -16.60 -31.62
C SER A 2 70.55 -16.30 -32.30
N ARG A 3 69.47 -16.87 -31.75
CA ARG A 3 68.09 -16.66 -32.17
C ARG A 3 67.62 -15.29 -31.65
N ALA A 4 67.01 -14.48 -32.51
CA ALA A 4 66.20 -13.34 -32.12
C ALA A 4 64.82 -13.49 -32.79
N TYR A 5 63.78 -13.63 -31.98
CA TYR A 5 62.39 -13.61 -32.41
C TYR A 5 61.91 -12.15 -32.45
N PRO A 6 61.24 -11.69 -33.52
CA PRO A 6 60.39 -10.50 -33.43
C PRO A 6 58.99 -10.90 -32.95
N ILE A 7 58.56 -10.30 -31.84
CA ILE A 7 57.17 -10.23 -31.40
C ILE A 7 56.46 -9.24 -32.34
N LEU A 8 55.42 -9.69 -33.03
CA LEU A 8 54.54 -8.85 -33.83
C LEU A 8 53.42 -8.30 -32.95
N LEU A 9 53.33 -6.98 -32.83
CA LEU A 9 52.17 -6.23 -32.34
C LEU A 9 51.04 -6.31 -33.38
N LEU A 10 49.77 -6.48 -32.97
CA LEU A 10 48.64 -5.94 -33.74
C LEU A 10 47.42 -5.58 -32.86
N SER A 11 46.76 -4.52 -33.30
CA SER A 11 45.89 -3.57 -32.63
C SER A 11 44.49 -4.03 -32.18
N ALA A 12 43.96 -3.25 -31.24
CA ALA A 12 42.59 -3.27 -30.74
C ALA A 12 41.52 -2.83 -31.75
N VAL A 13 40.32 -3.39 -31.60
CA VAL A 13 39.05 -2.74 -31.97
C VAL A 13 38.06 -3.01 -30.83
N ALA A 14 37.89 -2.04 -29.94
CA ALA A 14 36.80 -2.04 -28.96
C ALA A 14 35.56 -1.45 -29.65
N ALA A 15 34.58 -2.29 -29.95
CA ALA A 15 33.26 -1.85 -30.37
C ALA A 15 32.51 -1.33 -29.12
N CYS A 16 32.44 -0.01 -28.95
CA CYS A 16 31.52 0.61 -28.00
C CYS A 16 30.09 0.42 -28.53
N SER A 17 29.42 -0.64 -28.08
CA SER A 17 27.95 -0.68 -28.10
C SER A 17 27.49 0.27 -27.00
N GLY A 18 26.87 1.39 -27.38
CA GLY A 18 26.26 2.31 -26.43
C GLY A 18 25.20 1.59 -25.60
N PRO A 19 24.97 1.99 -24.34
CA PRO A 19 23.89 1.41 -23.55
C PRO A 19 22.56 1.72 -24.23
N SER A 20 21.85 0.64 -24.58
CA SER A 20 20.45 0.68 -24.97
C SER A 20 19.66 1.20 -23.77
N GLU A 21 19.07 2.38 -23.90
CA GLU A 21 18.13 2.92 -22.93
C GLU A 21 16.90 2.01 -22.94
N ALA A 22 16.71 1.27 -21.84
CA ALA A 22 15.53 0.44 -21.64
C ALA A 22 14.31 1.35 -21.49
N PRO A 23 13.13 0.94 -22.01
CA PRO A 23 11.91 1.71 -21.84
C PRO A 23 11.57 1.83 -20.34
N SER A 24 11.28 3.05 -19.91
CA SER A 24 10.83 3.37 -18.55
C SER A 24 9.51 2.66 -18.24
N ASP A 25 9.50 1.90 -17.15
CA ASP A 25 8.32 1.26 -16.56
C ASP A 25 7.21 2.28 -16.24
N PRO A 26 5.93 1.86 -16.23
CA PRO A 26 4.82 2.73 -15.85
C PRO A 26 4.99 3.19 -14.40
N ALA A 27 5.42 4.44 -14.24
CA ALA A 27 5.54 5.26 -13.03
C ALA A 27 5.30 4.51 -11.70
N THR A 28 6.35 3.92 -11.15
CA THR A 28 6.40 3.56 -9.73
C THR A 28 6.35 4.83 -8.91
N VAL A 29 5.40 4.92 -7.97
CA VAL A 29 5.34 6.01 -6.96
C VAL A 29 6.63 5.95 -6.15
N ALA A 30 7.32 7.09 -6.02
CA ALA A 30 8.53 7.15 -5.23
C ALA A 30 8.14 7.21 -3.75
N THR A 31 8.43 6.15 -2.99
CA THR A 31 8.14 6.09 -1.56
C THR A 31 9.39 5.94 -0.70
N SER A 32 9.36 6.51 0.52
CA SER A 32 10.33 6.21 1.59
C SER A 32 10.15 4.82 2.21
N GLY A 33 8.99 4.19 2.00
CA GLY A 33 8.48 3.09 2.82
C GLY A 33 7.97 3.58 4.18
N LYS A 34 7.09 2.78 4.80
CA LYS A 34 6.58 3.01 6.14
C LYS A 34 7.66 2.81 7.20
N ARG A 35 7.60 3.62 8.27
CA ARG A 35 8.47 3.50 9.44
C ARG A 35 7.71 3.87 10.71
N ASP A 36 7.90 3.10 11.77
CA ASP A 36 7.39 3.44 13.09
C ASP A 36 7.91 4.81 13.55
N VAL A 37 7.02 5.59 14.16
CA VAL A 37 7.36 6.82 14.85
C VAL A 37 6.74 6.84 16.24
N PRO A 38 7.46 7.35 17.26
CA PRO A 38 6.85 7.61 18.55
C PRO A 38 5.66 8.56 18.39
N VAL A 39 4.54 8.25 19.05
CA VAL A 39 3.31 9.06 18.96
C VAL A 39 3.56 10.50 19.42
N GLU A 40 4.47 10.70 20.38
CA GLU A 40 4.90 12.03 20.84
C GLU A 40 5.64 12.88 19.80
N ASP A 41 6.19 12.25 18.76
CA ASP A 41 6.90 12.90 17.66
C ASP A 41 5.98 13.23 16.46
N VAL A 42 4.74 12.75 16.49
CA VAL A 42 3.73 13.01 15.45
C VAL A 42 3.19 14.44 15.62
N PRO A 43 3.04 15.22 14.52
CA PRO A 43 2.45 16.54 14.57
C PRO A 43 1.07 16.54 15.26
N ALA A 44 0.83 17.53 16.11
CA ALA A 44 -0.40 17.59 16.90
C ALA A 44 -1.67 17.64 16.01
N GLU A 45 -1.55 18.25 14.84
CA GLU A 45 -2.61 18.37 13.84
C GLU A 45 -2.98 17.01 13.22
N VAL A 46 -2.00 16.10 13.04
CA VAL A 46 -2.23 14.73 12.56
C VAL A 46 -3.01 13.95 13.62
N LEU A 47 -2.57 14.00 14.88
CA LEU A 47 -3.26 13.34 15.99
C LEU A 47 -4.67 13.90 16.20
N ALA A 48 -4.87 15.19 15.94
CA ALA A 48 -6.18 15.83 16.01
C ALA A 48 -7.10 15.37 14.88
N ALA A 49 -6.58 15.23 13.65
CA ALA A 49 -7.35 14.71 12.52
C ALA A 49 -7.86 13.29 12.79
N ALA A 50 -7.00 12.38 13.28
CA ALA A 50 -7.40 11.02 13.62
C ALA A 50 -8.52 10.98 14.69
N LYS A 51 -8.38 11.79 15.75
CA LYS A 51 -9.37 11.84 16.85
C LYS A 51 -10.71 12.45 16.43
N ALA A 52 -10.73 13.28 15.38
CA ALA A 52 -11.95 13.91 14.89
C ALA A 52 -12.84 12.94 14.13
N GLU A 53 -12.28 11.89 13.53
CA GLU A 53 -13.04 10.91 12.73
C GLU A 53 -13.88 9.96 13.60
N ARG A 54 -13.40 9.62 14.81
CA ARG A 54 -14.07 8.65 15.69
C ARG A 54 -14.02 9.09 17.15
N ASP A 55 -15.20 9.36 17.70
CA ASP A 55 -15.37 9.60 19.13
C ASP A 55 -14.86 8.42 19.96
N GLY A 56 -14.04 8.71 20.97
CA GLY A 56 -13.48 7.69 21.86
C GLY A 56 -12.27 6.93 21.30
N PHE A 57 -11.75 7.31 20.13
CA PHE A 57 -10.52 6.74 19.59
C PHE A 57 -9.31 6.98 20.54
N THR A 58 -8.61 5.90 20.86
CA THR A 58 -7.39 5.89 21.65
C THR A 58 -6.22 5.49 20.77
N ILE A 59 -5.36 6.46 20.46
CA ILE A 59 -4.13 6.28 19.67
C ILE A 59 -3.15 5.36 20.41
N ARG A 60 -2.55 4.41 19.69
CA ARG A 60 -1.57 3.45 20.22
C ARG A 60 -0.26 3.48 19.47
N GLU A 61 -0.31 3.67 18.17
CA GLU A 61 0.86 3.61 17.29
C GLU A 61 0.76 4.66 16.20
N ALA A 62 1.91 4.89 15.57
CA ALA A 62 2.00 5.77 14.43
C ALA A 62 3.13 5.28 13.52
N GLU A 63 2.85 5.24 12.23
CA GLU A 63 3.86 5.10 11.19
C GLU A 63 3.92 6.37 10.35
N ALA A 64 5.06 6.62 9.70
CA ALA A 64 5.24 7.74 8.80
C ALA A 64 5.81 7.27 7.47
N GLU A 65 5.35 7.89 6.38
CA GLU A 65 5.83 7.63 5.04
C GLU A 65 5.90 8.93 4.24
N THR A 66 6.69 8.95 3.18
CA THR A 66 6.64 9.99 2.15
C THR A 66 6.39 9.34 0.81
N ARG A 67 5.30 9.70 0.12
CA ARG A 67 4.94 9.22 -1.21
C ARG A 67 4.92 10.42 -2.17
N ASP A 68 5.70 10.38 -3.24
CA ASP A 68 5.85 11.47 -4.23
C ASP A 68 6.08 12.87 -3.61
N GLY A 69 6.87 12.90 -2.53
CA GLY A 69 7.22 14.14 -1.81
C GLY A 69 6.15 14.67 -0.86
N ARG A 70 5.00 13.99 -0.72
CA ARG A 70 3.97 14.29 0.27
C ARG A 70 4.16 13.42 1.51
N SER A 71 3.89 14.00 2.67
CA SER A 71 4.00 13.28 3.94
C SER A 71 2.68 12.58 4.28
N TYR A 72 2.79 11.36 4.78
CA TYR A 72 1.70 10.52 5.23
C TYR A 72 1.99 10.02 6.65
N TYR A 73 0.93 9.82 7.43
CA TYR A 73 0.98 9.17 8.72
C TYR A 73 -0.15 8.16 8.83
N ASP A 74 0.18 6.94 9.22
CA ASP A 74 -0.80 5.93 9.59
C ASP A 74 -0.94 5.97 11.11
N ILE A 75 -2.13 6.34 11.60
CA ILE A 75 -2.40 6.46 13.04
C ILE A 75 -3.31 5.31 13.47
N GLY A 76 -2.71 4.30 14.09
CA GLY A 76 -3.38 3.11 14.60
C GLY A 76 -3.80 3.24 16.07
N GLY A 77 -4.89 2.56 16.42
CA GLY A 77 -5.34 2.49 17.80
C GLY A 77 -6.63 1.71 17.98
N THR A 78 -7.40 2.08 19.01
CA THR A 78 -8.61 1.33 19.40
C THR A 78 -9.80 2.26 19.65
N LEU A 79 -10.99 1.80 19.29
CA LEU A 79 -12.27 2.37 19.69
C LEU A 79 -12.65 1.96 21.12
N ALA A 80 -13.72 2.55 21.66
CA ALA A 80 -14.17 2.32 23.03
C ALA A 80 -14.62 0.87 23.31
N ASP A 81 -15.06 0.14 22.27
CA ASP A 81 -15.41 -1.27 22.32
C ASP A 81 -14.20 -2.21 22.13
N GLY A 82 -13.02 -1.64 21.90
CA GLY A 82 -11.77 -2.37 21.68
C GLY A 82 -11.48 -2.71 20.22
N THR A 83 -12.33 -2.33 19.26
CA THR A 83 -12.06 -2.52 17.83
C THR A 83 -10.81 -1.75 17.42
N GLU A 84 -9.88 -2.43 16.76
CA GLU A 84 -8.70 -1.81 16.15
C GLU A 84 -9.10 -1.05 14.89
N ILE A 85 -8.49 0.13 14.69
CA ILE A 85 -8.75 1.01 13.56
C ILE A 85 -7.51 1.85 13.26
N GLU A 86 -7.27 2.08 11.98
CA GLU A 86 -6.17 2.90 11.46
C GLU A 86 -6.72 4.03 10.58
N PHE A 87 -6.01 5.16 10.59
CA PHE A 87 -6.28 6.32 9.74
C PHE A 87 -5.03 6.65 8.93
N ASP A 88 -5.07 6.58 7.60
CA ASP A 88 -4.01 7.16 6.75
C ASP A 88 -4.29 8.66 6.59
N ILE A 89 -3.32 9.48 6.94
CA ILE A 89 -3.44 10.93 7.05
C ILE A 89 -2.39 11.58 6.15
N MET A 90 -2.87 12.22 5.09
CA MET A 90 -2.03 12.88 4.09
C MET A 90 -1.93 14.38 4.36
N GLN A 91 -0.76 14.94 4.11
CA GLN A 91 -0.59 16.39 4.00
C GLN A 91 -1.02 16.88 2.61
N ASP A 92 -1.96 17.82 2.58
CA ASP A 92 -2.43 18.51 1.37
C ASP A 92 -2.47 20.02 1.61
N ASP A 93 -1.71 20.78 0.81
CA ASP A 93 -1.61 22.25 0.90
C ASP A 93 -1.36 22.80 2.33
N GLY A 94 -0.62 22.03 3.14
CA GLY A 94 -0.27 22.40 4.52
C GLY A 94 -1.33 22.02 5.56
N GLU A 95 -2.44 21.42 5.15
CA GLU A 95 -3.46 20.81 6.01
C GLU A 95 -3.27 19.29 6.08
N TRP A 96 -3.67 18.68 7.19
CA TRP A 96 -3.66 17.22 7.36
C TRP A 96 -5.08 16.68 7.25
N ARG A 97 -5.28 15.67 6.41
CA ARG A 97 -6.58 15.10 6.10
C ARG A 97 -6.51 13.59 6.17
N VAL A 98 -7.51 12.99 6.81
CA VAL A 98 -7.72 11.54 6.71
C VAL A 98 -8.12 11.24 5.28
N VAL A 99 -7.32 10.42 4.61
CA VAL A 99 -7.58 9.97 3.23
C VAL A 99 -8.14 8.56 3.18
N GLU A 100 -7.94 7.79 4.26
CA GLU A 100 -8.37 6.41 4.37
C GLU A 100 -8.61 6.03 5.84
N ILE A 101 -9.63 5.20 6.07
CA ILE A 101 -9.94 4.59 7.36
C ILE A 101 -9.96 3.08 7.17
N GLN A 102 -9.09 2.36 7.86
CA GLN A 102 -8.97 0.91 7.73
C GLN A 102 -9.32 0.19 9.03
N ARG A 103 -9.95 -0.98 8.91
CA ARG A 103 -10.09 -1.94 10.00
C ARG A 103 -10.15 -3.36 9.49
N ASP A 104 -9.66 -4.29 10.30
CA ASP A 104 -9.89 -5.71 10.11
C ASP A 104 -11.35 -6.07 10.44
N ILE A 105 -11.98 -6.85 9.56
CA ILE A 105 -13.33 -7.36 9.74
C ILE A 105 -13.38 -8.87 9.49
N ILE A 106 -14.43 -9.52 10.00
CA ILE A 106 -14.68 -10.93 9.68
C ILE A 106 -15.55 -11.07 8.42
N LEU A 107 -15.50 -12.23 7.77
CA LEU A 107 -16.29 -12.53 6.56
C LEU A 107 -17.80 -12.29 6.74
N ALA A 108 -18.34 -12.46 7.95
CA ALA A 108 -19.75 -12.23 8.24
C ALA A 108 -20.15 -10.75 8.20
N GLU A 109 -19.19 -9.83 8.36
CA GLU A 109 -19.39 -8.38 8.30
C GLU A 109 -19.23 -7.84 6.87
N THR A 110 -18.57 -8.60 5.98
CA THR A 110 -18.39 -8.23 4.57
C THR A 110 -19.74 -8.18 3.82
N PRO A 111 -20.05 -7.09 3.08
CA PRO A 111 -21.30 -6.96 2.33
C PRO A 111 -21.56 -8.14 1.39
N VAL A 112 -22.83 -8.53 1.26
CA VAL A 112 -23.24 -9.64 0.35
C VAL A 112 -22.74 -9.42 -1.08
N PRO A 113 -22.88 -8.23 -1.71
CA PRO A 113 -22.39 -8.02 -3.07
C PRO A 113 -20.88 -8.25 -3.22
N VAL A 114 -20.10 -7.91 -2.20
CA VAL A 114 -18.64 -8.12 -2.18
C VAL A 114 -18.29 -9.60 -2.08
N ARG A 115 -19.01 -10.34 -1.22
CA ARG A 115 -18.85 -11.79 -1.11
C ARG A 115 -19.25 -12.53 -2.37
N ASP A 116 -20.32 -12.08 -3.03
CA ASP A 116 -20.78 -12.66 -4.31
C ASP A 116 -19.75 -12.39 -5.42
N ALA A 117 -19.23 -11.17 -5.54
CA ALA A 117 -18.18 -10.83 -6.50
C ALA A 117 -16.91 -11.69 -6.31
N LEU A 118 -16.53 -11.95 -5.05
CA LEU A 118 -15.41 -12.85 -4.73
C LEU A 118 -15.69 -14.29 -5.15
N ALA A 119 -16.89 -14.81 -4.84
CA ALA A 119 -17.28 -16.18 -5.17
C ALA A 119 -17.41 -16.42 -6.68
N ASP A 120 -17.89 -15.42 -7.43
CA ASP A 120 -17.97 -15.45 -8.89
C ASP A 120 -16.58 -15.46 -9.53
N HIS A 121 -15.61 -14.77 -8.92
CA HIS A 121 -14.20 -14.82 -9.33
C HIS A 121 -13.56 -16.16 -9.00
N ASP A 122 -13.72 -16.63 -7.76
CA ASP A 122 -13.20 -17.91 -7.28
C ASP A 122 -13.96 -18.43 -6.06
N ALA A 123 -14.88 -19.37 -6.29
CA ALA A 123 -15.67 -20.00 -5.25
C ALA A 123 -14.86 -20.83 -4.22
N ALA A 124 -13.60 -21.16 -4.50
CA ALA A 124 -12.72 -21.88 -3.59
C ALA A 124 -11.84 -20.95 -2.74
N PHE A 125 -11.77 -19.65 -3.07
CA PHE A 125 -10.98 -18.70 -2.31
C PHE A 125 -11.65 -18.39 -0.97
N THR A 126 -10.93 -18.65 0.12
CA THR A 126 -11.36 -18.31 1.48
C THR A 126 -10.34 -17.35 2.08
N PRO A 127 -10.72 -16.08 2.31
CA PRO A 127 -9.80 -15.12 2.91
C PRO A 127 -9.51 -15.48 4.37
N ALA A 128 -8.26 -15.33 4.79
CA ALA A 128 -7.83 -15.44 6.17
C ALA A 128 -7.82 -14.08 6.89
N ARG A 129 -7.68 -12.98 6.14
CA ARG A 129 -7.77 -11.60 6.63
C ARG A 129 -8.59 -10.77 5.65
N ILE A 130 -9.44 -9.89 6.16
CA ILE A 130 -10.25 -8.97 5.36
C ILE A 130 -10.10 -7.58 5.96
N ILE A 131 -9.57 -6.65 5.19
CA ILE A 131 -9.50 -5.24 5.56
C ILE A 131 -10.66 -4.53 4.87
N GLU A 132 -11.47 -3.82 5.66
CA GLU A 132 -12.39 -2.81 5.16
C GLU A 132 -11.66 -1.47 5.14
N SER A 133 -11.39 -0.96 3.94
CA SER A 133 -10.72 0.31 3.71
C SER A 133 -11.71 1.33 3.14
N VAL A 134 -12.09 2.32 3.93
CA VAL A 134 -12.99 3.42 3.53
C VAL A 134 -12.16 4.60 3.06
N GLN A 135 -12.31 4.97 1.79
CA GLN A 135 -11.64 6.10 1.16
C GLN A 135 -12.34 7.42 1.50
N ALA A 136 -11.65 8.55 1.32
CA ALA A 136 -12.19 9.89 1.60
C ALA A 136 -13.49 10.24 0.83
N ASP A 137 -13.72 9.63 -0.33
CA ASP A 137 -14.93 9.83 -1.14
C ASP A 137 -16.07 8.85 -0.81
N GLY A 138 -15.86 7.98 0.18
CA GLY A 138 -16.81 6.97 0.64
C GLY A 138 -16.79 5.67 -0.15
N ILE A 139 -15.95 5.55 -1.19
CA ILE A 139 -15.67 4.25 -1.81
C ILE A 139 -15.03 3.35 -0.75
N VAL A 140 -15.43 2.08 -0.73
CA VAL A 140 -14.82 1.07 0.13
C VAL A 140 -14.03 0.09 -0.72
N ILE A 141 -12.78 -0.12 -0.37
CA ILE A 141 -11.94 -1.17 -0.93
C ILE A 141 -11.89 -2.29 0.12
N TYR A 142 -12.38 -3.47 -0.24
CA TYR A 142 -12.18 -4.66 0.57
C TYR A 142 -10.93 -5.36 0.08
N GLU A 143 -9.92 -5.46 0.93
CA GLU A 143 -8.69 -6.21 0.66
C GLU A 143 -8.78 -7.58 1.32
N LEU A 144 -8.78 -8.63 0.50
CA LEU A 144 -9.00 -10.01 0.94
C LEU A 144 -7.73 -10.82 0.74
N TYR A 145 -7.09 -11.18 1.84
CA TYR A 145 -5.83 -11.92 1.85
C TYR A 145 -6.09 -13.41 2.06
N GLY A 146 -5.48 -14.24 1.23
CA GLY A 146 -5.51 -15.70 1.37
C GLY A 146 -4.81 -16.20 2.66
N PRO A 147 -4.80 -17.52 2.89
CA PRO A 147 -4.26 -18.14 4.12
C PRO A 147 -2.77 -17.88 4.38
N ASP A 148 -2.00 -17.51 3.36
CA ASP A 148 -0.62 -17.07 3.48
C ASP A 148 -0.54 -15.54 3.75
N GLY A 149 -1.43 -15.01 4.59
CA GLY A 149 -1.75 -13.58 4.75
C GLY A 149 -0.55 -12.64 4.99
N ASP A 150 -0.77 -11.33 4.74
CA ASP A 150 0.17 -10.20 4.73
C ASP A 150 1.50 -10.38 3.96
N ASP A 151 1.85 -11.59 3.53
CA ASP A 151 2.96 -11.86 2.60
C ASP A 151 2.55 -11.35 1.21
N PRO A 152 3.32 -10.47 0.56
CA PRO A 152 3.10 -10.10 -0.84
C PRO A 152 3.19 -11.30 -1.82
N GLN A 153 3.66 -12.48 -1.39
CA GLN A 153 3.55 -13.74 -2.13
C GLN A 153 2.24 -14.50 -1.89
N GLY A 154 1.50 -14.15 -0.83
CA GLY A 154 0.13 -14.61 -0.60
C GLY A 154 -0.82 -14.00 -1.63
N ARG A 155 -1.92 -14.70 -1.93
CA ARG A 155 -2.93 -14.20 -2.87
C ARG A 155 -3.75 -13.08 -2.21
N LYS A 156 -3.54 -11.84 -2.63
CA LYS A 156 -4.42 -10.68 -2.36
C LYS A 156 -5.46 -10.55 -3.47
N VAL A 157 -6.71 -10.30 -3.09
CA VAL A 157 -7.81 -9.95 -4.00
C VAL A 157 -8.45 -8.67 -3.47
N GLU A 158 -8.77 -7.73 -4.36
CA GLU A 158 -9.45 -6.50 -3.96
C GLU A 158 -10.82 -6.39 -4.63
N VAL A 159 -11.79 -5.92 -3.86
CA VAL A 159 -13.15 -5.63 -4.35
C VAL A 159 -13.51 -4.21 -3.96
N LYS A 160 -13.76 -3.37 -4.95
CA LYS A 160 -14.31 -2.03 -4.77
C LYS A 160 -15.82 -2.12 -4.53
N TRP A 161 -16.33 -1.33 -3.61
CA TRP A 161 -17.74 -1.20 -3.32
C TRP A 161 -18.13 0.27 -3.12
N ASP A 162 -19.19 0.71 -3.80
CA ASP A 162 -19.69 2.11 -3.74
C ASP A 162 -21.01 2.24 -2.95
N GLY A 163 -21.46 1.17 -2.29
CA GLY A 163 -22.77 1.10 -1.63
C GLY A 163 -23.85 0.42 -2.48
N GLU A 164 -23.69 0.36 -3.80
CA GLU A 164 -24.67 -0.18 -4.74
C GLU A 164 -24.11 -1.39 -5.52
N SER A 165 -22.87 -1.31 -5.97
CA SER A 165 -22.20 -2.29 -6.81
C SER A 165 -20.85 -2.70 -6.25
N ALA A 166 -20.51 -3.98 -6.43
CA ALA A 166 -19.21 -4.53 -6.06
C ALA A 166 -18.45 -4.95 -7.33
N GLU A 167 -17.20 -4.52 -7.46
CA GLU A 167 -16.34 -4.77 -8.61
C GLU A 167 -15.00 -5.35 -8.16
N LEU A 168 -14.66 -6.53 -8.67
CA LEU A 168 -13.34 -7.12 -8.49
C LEU A 168 -12.29 -6.28 -9.23
N LEU A 169 -11.26 -5.83 -8.52
CA LEU A 169 -10.17 -5.07 -9.11
C LEU A 169 -9.13 -6.01 -9.73
N THR A 170 -8.69 -5.68 -10.94
CA THR A 170 -7.62 -6.42 -11.65
C THR A 170 -6.22 -5.88 -11.37
N GLN A 171 -6.14 -4.74 -10.67
CA GLN A 171 -4.93 -4.07 -10.24
C GLN A 171 -5.17 -3.58 -8.83
N GLU A 172 -4.10 -3.52 -8.03
CA GLU A 172 -4.14 -2.94 -6.69
C GLU A 172 -4.63 -1.49 -6.73
N TRP A 173 -5.49 -1.16 -5.79
CA TRP A 173 -6.00 0.19 -5.58
C TRP A 173 -4.84 1.14 -5.32
N LYS A 174 -4.93 2.33 -5.90
CA LYS A 174 -3.91 3.36 -5.72
C LYS A 174 -4.36 4.30 -4.61
N HIS A 175 -3.73 4.14 -3.46
CA HIS A 175 -3.80 5.05 -2.31
C HIS A 175 -3.13 6.40 -2.62
#